data_AF-A0A5C5ZPY4-F1
#
_entry.id   AF-A0A5C5ZPY4-F1
#
_cell.length_a   1.000
_cell.length_b   1.000
_cell.length_c   1.000
_cell.angle_alpha   90.00
_cell.angle_beta   90.00
_cell.angle_gamma   90.00
#
_symmetry.space_group_name_H-M   'P 1'
#
loop_
_entity.id
_entity.type
_entity.pdbx_description
1 polymer ?
#
loop_
_entity_poly.entity_id
_entity_poly.type
_entity_poly.pdbx_seq_one_letter_code
_entity_poly.pdbx_strand_id
1 'polypeptide(L)' 'MGLVVLRGVIRGELAASVAEEAIIVLIVFLGIGAIAGAIADYLIRDAVENLYRKRVQWYREGVAALSDEVNATSQDTQPK' A
#
# COMPACT_ATOMS: atom_id res chain seq x y z
N MET A 1 -19.79 13.20 -13.64
CA MET A 1 -20.45 14.45 -14.06
C MET A 1 -20.92 14.41 -15.51
N GLY A 2 -20.03 14.21 -16.49
CA GLY A 2 -20.39 14.26 -17.93
C GLY A 2 -21.56 13.36 -18.34
N LEU A 3 -21.58 12.10 -17.94
CA LEU A 3 -22.65 11.14 -18.29
C LEU A 3 -24.03 11.49 -17.70
N VAL A 4 -24.08 12.04 -16.49
CA VAL A 4 -25.33 12.37 -15.79
C VAL A 4 -25.94 13.65 -16.37
N VAL A 5 -25.09 14.64 -16.68
CA VAL A 5 -25.48 15.85 -17.40
C VAL A 5 -25.93 15.52 -18.83
N LEU A 6 -25.19 14.66 -19.56
CA LEU A 6 -25.59 14.23 -20.90
C LEU A 6 -26.97 13.55 -20.89
N ARG A 7 -27.22 12.67 -19.91
CA ARG A 7 -28.51 11.99 -19.75
C ARG A 7 -29.63 12.98 -19.43
N GLY A 8 -29.39 13.95 -18.53
CA GLY A 8 -30.37 14.99 -18.19
C GLY A 8 -30.75 15.86 -19.38
N VAL A 9 -29.78 16.23 -20.22
CA VAL A 9 -29.99 16.99 -21.46
C VAL A 9 -30.76 16.17 -22.51
N ILE A 10 -30.45 14.88 -22.66
CA ILE A 10 -31.13 13.98 -23.62
C ILE A 10 -32.57 13.67 -23.21
N ARG A 11 -32.88 13.60 -21.91
CA ARG A 11 -34.22 13.28 -21.38
C ARG A 11 -35.08 14.49 -21.00
N GLY A 12 -34.53 15.71 -21.04
CA GLY A 12 -35.25 16.93 -20.69
C GLY A 12 -35.58 17.06 -19.19
N GLU A 13 -34.80 16.42 -18.32
CA GLU A 13 -35.02 16.45 -16.87
C GLU A 13 -34.51 17.75 -16.24
N LEU A 14 -35.24 18.29 -15.26
CA LEU A 14 -34.88 19.52 -14.53
C LEU A 14 -33.50 19.37 -13.88
N ALA A 15 -32.63 20.37 -14.04
CA ALA A 15 -31.25 20.34 -13.52
C ALA A 15 -31.17 20.01 -12.00
N ALA A 16 -32.24 20.29 -11.25
CA ALA A 16 -32.35 19.93 -9.84
C ALA A 16 -32.37 18.41 -9.57
N SER A 17 -33.07 17.61 -10.38
CA SER A 17 -33.11 16.14 -10.20
C SER A 17 -31.78 15.48 -10.57
N VAL A 18 -31.14 16.00 -11.62
CA VAL A 18 -29.81 15.57 -12.09
C VAL A 18 -28.74 15.86 -11.02
N ALA A 19 -28.84 16.99 -10.34
CA ALA A 19 -27.93 17.36 -9.26
C ALA A 19 -28.07 16.44 -8.03
N GLU A 20 -29.30 16.08 -7.66
CA GLU A 20 -29.57 15.14 -6.55
C GLU A 20 -29.01 13.75 -6.84
N GLU A 21 -29.24 13.21 -8.05
CA GLU A 21 -28.70 11.91 -8.48
C GLU A 21 -27.16 11.93 -8.51
N ALA A 22 -26.55 13.05 -8.91
CA ALA A 22 -25.10 13.22 -8.89
C ALA A 22 -24.51 13.25 -7.48
N ILE A 23 -25.19 13.86 -6.51
CA ILE A 23 -24.77 13.88 -5.10
C ILE A 23 -24.77 12.46 -4.54
N ILE A 24 -25.82 11.67 -4.81
CA ILE A 24 -25.90 10.27 -4.37
C ILE A 24 -24.73 9.46 -4.92
N VAL A 25 -24.42 9.60 -6.21
CA VAL A 25 -23.26 8.94 -6.83
C VAL A 25 -21.95 9.35 -6.14
N LEU A 26 -21.79 10.63 -5.81
CA LEU A 26 -20.61 11.14 -5.12
C LEU A 26 -20.45 10.51 -3.73
N ILE A 27 -21.54 10.34 -2.98
CA ILE A 27 -21.54 9.67 -1.68
C ILE A 27 -21.15 8.19 -1.82
N VAL A 28 -21.66 7.50 -2.84
CA VAL A 28 -21.29 6.10 -3.10
C VAL A 28 -19.79 5.99 -3.39
N PHE A 29 -19.26 6.84 -4.26
CA PHE A 29 -17.82 6.86 -4.56
C PHE A 29 -16.97 7.23 -3.34
N LEU A 30 -17.44 8.15 -2.50
CA LEU A 30 -16.79 8.48 -1.23
C LEU A 30 -16.69 7.25 -0.33
N GLY A 31 -17.79 6.50 -0.18
CA GLY A 31 -17.82 5.28 0.62
C GLY A 31 -16.88 4.20 0.10
N ILE A 32 -16.90 3.94 -1.21
CA ILE A 32 -15.99 2.98 -1.85
C ILE A 32 -14.54 3.41 -1.69
N GLY A 33 -14.24 4.70 -1.92
CA GLY A 33 -12.91 5.26 -1.77
C GLY A 33 -12.38 5.16 -0.34
N ALA A 34 -13.23 5.39 0.66
CA ALA A 34 -12.87 5.25 2.06
C ALA A 34 -12.52 3.80 2.42
N ILE A 35 -13.33 2.83 1.98
CA ILE A 35 -13.08 1.40 2.22
C ILE A 35 -11.81 0.95 1.50
N ALA A 36 -11.64 1.33 0.23
CA ALA A 36 -10.45 0.99 -0.55
C ALA A 36 -9.18 1.60 0.07
N GLY A 37 -9.26 2.84 0.55
CA GLY A 37 -8.16 3.50 1.26
C GLY A 37 -7.79 2.77 2.55
N ALA A 38 -8.78 2.37 3.35
CA ALA A 38 -8.54 1.60 4.57
C ALA A 38 -7.84 0.26 4.26
N ILE A 39 -8.29 -0.47 3.24
CA ILE A 39 -7.66 -1.73 2.82
C ILE A 39 -6.22 -1.49 2.34
N ALA A 40 -6.00 -0.44 1.54
CA ALA A 40 -4.67 -0.11 1.05
C ALA A 40 -3.70 0.19 2.20
N ASP A 41 -4.14 0.95 3.21
CA ASP A 41 -3.32 1.25 4.39
C ASP A 41 -2.93 -0.02 5.16
N TYR A 42 -3.85 -0.97 5.34
CA TYR A 42 -3.55 -2.26 5.96
C TYR A 42 -2.54 -3.07 5.15
N LEU A 43 -2.77 -3.21 3.84
CA LEU A 43 -1.90 -3.98 2.96
C LEU A 43 -0.50 -3.39 2.86
N ILE A 44 -0.39 -2.06 2.78
CA ILE A 44 0.90 -1.37 2.72
C ILE A 44 1.65 -1.56 4.04
N ARG A 45 0.97 -1.42 5.18
CA ARG A 45 1.59 -1.62 6.50
C ARG A 45 2.18 -3.02 6.64
N ASP A 46 1.39 -4.05 6.31
CA ASP A 46 1.83 -5.45 6.40
C ASP A 46 2.97 -5.77 5.41
N ALA A 47 2.87 -5.24 4.18
CA ALA A 47 3.92 -5.42 3.18
C ALA A 47 5.24 -4.78 3.62
N VAL A 48 5.18 -3.55 4.14
CA VAL A 48 6.36 -2.82 4.64
C VAL A 48 6.96 -3.55 5.84
N GLU A 49 6.15 -4.01 6.78
CA GLU A 49 6.65 -4.71 7.96
C GLU A 49 7.33 -6.05 7.59
N ASN A 50 6.73 -6.82 6.67
CA ASN A 50 7.33 -8.06 6.19
C ASN A 50 8.64 -7.83 5.42
N LEU A 51 8.68 -6.81 4.56
CA LEU A 51 9.90 -6.41 3.84
C LEU A 51 11.00 -5.99 4.80
N TYR A 52 10.65 -5.17 5.80
CA TYR A 52 11.58 -4.72 6.82
C TYR A 52 12.17 -5.89 7.61
N ARG A 53 11.32 -6.80 8.11
CA ARG A 53 11.76 -7.98 8.87
C ARG A 53 12.70 -8.87 8.06
N LYS A 54 12.36 -9.15 6.79
CA LYS A 54 13.22 -9.93 5.88
C LYS A 54 14.57 -9.25 5.64
N ARG A 55 14.60 -7.94 5.44
CA ARG A 55 15.85 -7.19 5.23
C ARG A 55 16.73 -7.18 6.47
N VAL A 56 16.14 -6.98 7.64
CA VAL A 56 16.88 -7.01 8.91
C VAL A 56 17.45 -8.41 9.18
N GLN A 57 16.67 -9.46 8.94
CA GLN A 57 17.12 -10.83 9.11
C GLN A 57 18.31 -11.13 8.19
N TRP A 58 18.20 -10.80 6.90
CA TRP A 58 19.29 -10.98 5.94
C TRP A 58 20.57 -10.25 6.37
N TYR A 59 20.45 -9.02 6.88
CA TYR A 59 21.60 -8.27 7.38
C TYR A 59 22.25 -8.92 8.60
N ARG A 60 21.43 -9.41 9.56
CA ARG A 60 21.93 -10.12 10.74
C ARG A 60 22.68 -11.40 10.37
N GLU A 61 22.13 -12.18 9.45
CA GLU A 61 22.75 -13.41 8.94
C GLU A 61 24.07 -13.10 8.23
N GLY A 62 24.11 -12.05 7.40
CA GLY A 62 25.34 -11.62 6.73
C GLY A 62 26.42 -11.16 7.70
N VAL A 63 26.07 -10.41 8.74
CA VAL A 63 27.02 -9.98 9.78
C VAL A 63 27.52 -11.15 10.60
N ALA A 64 26.65 -12.10 10.97
CA ALA A 64 27.05 -13.31 11.68
C ALA A 64 28.05 -14.14 10.86
N ALA A 65 27.75 -14.37 9.57
CA ALA A 65 28.65 -15.09 8.67
C ALA A 65 30.03 -14.41 8.54
N LEU A 66 30.05 -13.07 8.43
CA LEU A 66 31.30 -12.31 8.37
C LEU A 66 32.09 -12.41 9.67
N SER A 67 31.41 -12.38 10.82
CA SER A 67 32.04 -12.54 12.14
C SER A 67 32.64 -13.93 12.31
N ASP A 68 31.95 -14.98 11.83
CA ASP A 68 32.44 -16.34 11.89
C ASP A 68 33.68 -16.53 11.01
N GLU A 69 33.71 -15.93 9.82
CA GLU A 69 34.87 -15.93 8.93
C GLU A 69 36.08 -15.22 9.54
N VAL A 70 35.87 -14.06 10.18
CA VAL A 70 36.93 -13.32 10.90
C VAL A 70 37.48 -14.13 12.07
N ASN A 71 36.60 -14.79 12.85
CA ASN A 71 37.01 -15.63 13.97
C ASN A 71 37.78 -16.89 13.52
N ALA A 72 37.35 -17.52 12.41
CA ALA A 72 38.05 -18.67 11.83
C ALA A 72 39.45 -18.28 11.33
N THR A 73 39.59 -17.13 10.66
CA THR A 73 40.87 -16.60 10.18
C THR A 73 41.82 -16.24 11.33
N SER A 74 41.27 -15.78 12.46
CA SER A 74 42.04 -15.43 13.65
C SER A 74 42.58 -16.66 14.40
N GLN A 75 41.91 -17.81 14.31
CA GLN A 75 42.39 -19.07 14.89
C GLN A 75 43.54 -19.70 14.08
N ASP A 76 43.56 -19.50 12.77
CA ASP A 76 44.60 -20.05 11.88
C ASP A 76 45.94 -19.27 11.94
N THR A 77 45.94 -18.08 12.54
CA THR A 77 47.12 -17.20 12.67
C THR A 77 47.81 -17.31 14.04
N GLN A 78 47.38 -18.20 14.94
CA GLN A 78 48.08 -18.47 16.20
C GLN A 78 49.23 -19.47 15.96
N PRO A 79 50.52 -19.06 15.96
CA PRO A 79 51.62 -20.02 15.96
C PRO A 79 51.64 -20.77 17.30
N LYS A 80 51.85 -22.09 17.23
CA LYS A 80 52.10 -22.96 18.39
C LYS A 80 53.31 -22.51 19.20
#